data_AF-A0A7U9T234-F1
#
_entry.id   AF-A0A7U9T234-F1
#
_cell.length_a   1.000
_cell.length_b   1.000
_cell.length_c   1.000
_cell.angle_alpha   90.00
_cell.angle_beta   90.00
_cell.angle_gamma   90.00
#
_symmetry.space_group_name_H-M   'P 1'
#
loop_
_entity.id
_entity.type
_entity.pdbx_description
1 polymer ?
#
loop_
_entity_poly.entity_id
_entity_poly.type
_entity_poly.pdbx_seq_one_letter_code
_entity_poly.pdbx_strand_id
1 'polypeptide(L)'
;MNAKLRGILDEIKRTEEKIAAWKEHLEELNIRRKQLEDAEIIKSIRSMKLEGREMLLFLENIQNGTVAVRQEQSGQAAGQDGDMQEETENIGEPETVPAEREDRGNEEKD
;
A
#
# COMPACT_ATOMS: atom_id res chain seq x y z
N MET A 1 9.09 43.69 -6.97
CA MET A 1 8.49 42.37 -7.27
C MET A 1 7.09 42.32 -6.65
N ASN A 2 6.06 41.94 -7.40
CA ASN A 2 4.68 41.93 -6.92
C ASN A 2 4.52 40.94 -5.74
N ALA A 3 3.87 41.35 -4.66
CA ALA A 3 3.70 40.50 -3.46
C ALA A 3 2.85 39.25 -3.74
N LYS A 4 1.83 39.37 -4.59
CA LYS A 4 0.98 38.24 -5.01
C LYS A 4 1.77 37.22 -5.82
N LEU A 5 2.65 37.69 -6.71
CA LEU A 5 3.52 36.81 -7.49
C LEU A 5 4.45 35.99 -6.60
N ARG A 6 5.00 36.59 -5.54
CA ARG A 6 5.85 35.86 -4.59
C ARG A 6 5.08 34.78 -3.82
N GLY A 7 3.87 35.10 -3.35
CA GLY A 7 3.00 34.11 -2.70
C GLY A 7 2.71 32.90 -3.58
N ILE A 8 2.36 33.13 -4.86
CA ILE A 8 2.10 32.06 -5.83
C ILE A 8 3.37 31.21 -6.08
N LEU A 9 4.54 31.83 -6.19
CA LEU A 9 5.80 31.10 -6.37
C LEU A 9 6.12 30.23 -5.16
N ASP A 10 5.86 30.71 -3.94
CA ASP A 10 6.06 29.93 -2.73
C ASP A 10 5.07 28.75 -2.64
N GLU A 11 3.82 28.94 -3.06
CA GLU A 11 2.81 27.87 -3.13
C GLU A 11 3.17 26.81 -4.18
N ILE A 12 3.66 27.23 -5.36
CA ILE A 12 4.17 26.32 -6.39
C ILE A 12 5.28 25.47 -5.78
N LYS A 13 6.28 26.10 -5.14
CA LYS A 13 7.40 25.37 -4.54
C LYS A 13 6.95 24.37 -3.48
N ARG A 14 6.06 24.76 -2.57
CA ARG A 14 5.49 23.84 -1.56
C ARG A 14 4.73 22.67 -2.20
N THR A 15 4.06 22.92 -3.31
CA THR A 15 3.33 21.89 -4.05
C THR A 15 4.30 20.93 -4.74
N GLU A 16 5.38 21.44 -5.34
CA GLU A 16 6.45 20.61 -5.91
C GLU A 16 7.12 19.72 -4.86
N GLU A 17 7.40 20.25 -3.67
CA GLU A 17 7.94 19.49 -2.53
C GLU A 17 7.00 18.36 -2.10
N LYS A 18 5.68 18.62 -2.02
CA LYS A 18 4.68 17.59 -1.72
C LYS A 18 4.60 16.51 -2.81
N ILE A 19 4.66 16.91 -4.08
CA ILE A 19 4.68 15.97 -5.21
C ILE A 19 5.91 15.06 -5.12
N ALA A 20 7.07 15.61 -4.77
CA ALA A 20 8.29 14.82 -4.60
C ALA A 20 8.14 13.79 -3.46
N ALA A 21 7.66 14.22 -2.29
CA ALA A 21 7.44 13.34 -1.15
C ALA A 21 6.42 12.21 -1.47
N TRP A 22 5.34 12.54 -2.18
CA TRP A 22 4.35 11.52 -2.59
C TRP A 22 4.89 10.54 -3.61
N LYS A 23 5.78 10.97 -4.52
CA LYS A 23 6.44 10.06 -5.47
C LYS A 23 7.36 9.07 -4.74
N GLU A 24 8.10 9.55 -3.74
CA GLU A 24 8.96 8.69 -2.92
C GLU A 24 8.14 7.66 -2.15
N HIS A 25 7.06 8.10 -1.47
CA HIS A 25 6.16 7.21 -0.74
C HIS A 25 5.49 6.19 -1.67
N LEU A 26 5.10 6.59 -2.90
CA LEU A 26 4.56 5.67 -3.89
C LEU A 26 5.56 4.58 -4.28
N GLU A 27 6.84 4.93 -4.44
CA GLU A 27 7.89 3.96 -4.76
C GLU A 27 8.10 2.96 -3.62
N GLU A 28 8.11 3.44 -2.37
CA GLU A 28 8.16 2.58 -1.19
C GLU A 28 6.99 1.57 -1.15
N LEU A 29 5.77 2.05 -1.41
CA LEU A 29 4.60 1.18 -1.49
C LEU A 29 4.70 0.15 -2.62
N ASN A 30 5.23 0.52 -3.78
CA ASN A 30 5.43 -0.41 -4.89
C ASN A 30 6.46 -1.51 -4.55
N ILE A 31 7.55 -1.14 -3.87
CA ILE A 31 8.55 -2.10 -3.39
C ILE A 31 7.89 -3.06 -2.40
N ARG A 32 7.14 -2.55 -1.42
CA ARG A 32 6.43 -3.38 -0.43
C ARG A 32 5.40 -4.30 -1.06
N ARG A 33 4.63 -3.81 -2.04
CA ARG A 33 3.68 -4.60 -2.82
C ARG A 33 4.38 -5.78 -3.50
N LYS A 34 5.51 -5.51 -4.18
CA LYS A 34 6.31 -6.56 -4.84
C LYS A 34 6.84 -7.60 -3.84
N GLN A 35 7.31 -7.16 -2.68
CA GLN A 35 7.79 -8.09 -1.64
C GLN A 35 6.66 -9.02 -1.13
N LEU A 36 5.44 -8.50 -0.98
CA LEU A 36 4.29 -9.31 -0.58
C LEU A 36 3.87 -10.29 -1.67
N GLU A 37 3.83 -9.85 -2.94
CA GLU A 37 3.57 -10.72 -4.09
C GLU A 37 4.61 -11.86 -4.17
N ASP A 38 5.90 -11.53 -4.06
CA ASP A 38 6.99 -12.51 -4.07
C ASP A 38 6.86 -13.52 -2.91
N ALA A 39 6.49 -13.05 -1.72
CA ALA A 39 6.27 -13.91 -0.56
C ALA A 39 5.07 -14.87 -0.77
N GLU A 40 3.99 -14.39 -1.37
CA GLU A 40 2.81 -15.20 -1.68
C GLU A 40 3.08 -16.23 -2.78
N ILE A 41 3.83 -15.86 -3.82
CA ILE A 41 4.31 -16.78 -4.85
C ILE A 41 5.14 -17.89 -4.21
N ILE A 42 6.12 -17.55 -3.36
CA ILE A 42 6.97 -18.54 -2.67
C ILE A 42 6.11 -19.44 -1.78
N LYS A 43 5.16 -18.89 -1.03
CA LYS A 43 4.25 -19.65 -0.17
C LYS A 43 3.44 -20.66 -0.99
N SER A 44 2.93 -20.22 -2.15
CA SER A 44 2.13 -21.04 -3.06
C SER A 44 2.95 -22.16 -3.68
N ILE A 45 4.20 -21.90 -4.08
CA ILE A 45 5.09 -22.95 -4.62
C ILE A 45 5.44 -23.96 -3.53
N ARG A 46 5.73 -23.51 -2.30
CA ARG A 46 6.05 -24.43 -1.18
C ARG A 46 4.85 -25.29 -0.79
N SER A 47 3.62 -24.78 -0.87
CA SER A 47 2.42 -25.53 -0.50
C SER A 47 2.12 -26.69 -1.46
N MET A 48 2.64 -26.63 -2.70
CA MET A 48 2.55 -27.74 -3.67
C MET A 48 3.36 -28.97 -3.26
N LYS A 49 4.29 -28.85 -2.29
CA LYS A 49 5.11 -29.96 -1.76
C LYS A 49 5.84 -30.77 -2.84
N LEU A 50 6.35 -30.10 -3.88
CA LEU A 50 7.10 -30.73 -4.96
C LEU A 50 8.44 -31.29 -4.46
N GLU A 51 8.85 -32.45 -4.97
CA GLU A 51 10.19 -32.97 -4.74
C GLU A 51 11.25 -32.18 -5.54
N GLY A 52 12.54 -32.25 -5.16
CA GLY A 52 13.57 -31.39 -5.75
C GLY A 52 13.71 -31.46 -7.28
N ARG A 53 13.52 -32.64 -7.89
CA ARG A 53 13.52 -32.80 -9.36
C ARG A 53 12.27 -32.19 -10.01
N GLU A 54 11.12 -32.38 -9.38
CA GLU A 54 9.84 -31.86 -9.86
C GLU A 54 9.78 -30.33 -9.74
N MET A 55 10.30 -29.79 -8.63
CA MET A 55 10.45 -28.35 -8.42
C MET A 55 11.35 -27.73 -9.49
N LEU A 56 12.47 -28.38 -9.84
CA LEU A 56 13.37 -27.89 -10.87
C LEU A 56 12.67 -27.82 -12.24
N LEU A 57 11.99 -28.89 -12.65
CA LEU A 57 11.23 -28.93 -13.90
C LEU A 57 10.11 -27.89 -13.90
N PHE A 58 9.42 -27.71 -12.77
CA PHE A 58 8.37 -26.70 -12.64
C PHE A 58 8.91 -25.27 -12.82
N LEU A 59 10.03 -24.94 -12.17
CA LEU A 59 10.68 -23.64 -12.31
C LEU A 59 11.22 -23.41 -13.74
N GLU A 60 11.78 -24.44 -14.38
CA GLU A 60 12.22 -24.38 -15.78
C GLU A 60 11.04 -24.11 -16.71
N ASN A 61 9.90 -24.77 -16.50
CA ASN A 61 8.69 -24.49 -17.27
C ASN A 61 8.16 -23.07 -17.02
N ILE A 62 8.28 -22.52 -15.81
CA ILE A 62 7.92 -21.12 -15.54
C ILE A 62 8.84 -20.18 -16.32
N GLN A 63 10.15 -20.41 -16.27
CA GLN A 63 11.14 -19.60 -16.98
C GLN A 63 10.91 -19.63 -18.49
N ASN A 64 10.52 -20.79 -19.03
CA ASN A 64 10.21 -20.98 -20.45
C ASN A 64 8.79 -20.52 -20.84
N GLY A 65 7.97 -20.07 -19.87
CA GLY A 65 6.60 -19.62 -20.11
C GLY A 65 5.62 -20.74 -20.50
N THR A 66 5.96 -22.00 -20.22
CA THR A 66 5.17 -23.18 -20.60
C THR A 66 4.24 -23.68 -19.49
N VAL A 67 4.28 -23.09 -18.28
CA VAL A 67 3.35 -23.44 -17.20
C VAL A 67 1.94 -22.92 -17.48
N ALA A 68 0.97 -23.83 -17.52
CA ALA A 68 -0.45 -23.47 -17.46
C ALA A 68 -0.80 -23.08 -16.02
N VAL A 69 -1.16 -21.83 -15.80
CA VAL A 69 -1.63 -21.33 -14.50
C VAL A 69 -2.95 -22.04 -14.16
N ARG A 70 -2.91 -22.96 -13.20
CA ARG A 70 -4.12 -23.48 -12.57
C ARG A 70 -4.51 -22.51 -11.46
N GLN A 71 -5.57 -21.74 -11.72
CA GLN A 71 -6.15 -20.85 -10.72
C GLN A 71 -7.02 -21.68 -9.78
N GLU A 72 -6.38 -22.39 -8.86
CA GLU A 72 -7.11 -23.02 -7.76
C GLU A 72 -7.46 -21.89 -6.77
N GLN A 73 -8.74 -21.47 -6.76
CA GLN A 73 -9.24 -20.52 -5.77
C GLN A 73 -9.00 -21.14 -4.38
N SER A 74 -8.08 -20.58 -3.60
CA SER A 74 -7.83 -21.00 -2.22
C SER A 74 -9.02 -20.60 -1.35
N GLY A 75 -10.06 -21.43 -1.37
CA GLY A 75 -11.26 -21.30 -0.56
C GLY A 75 -11.63 -22.65 0.02
N GLN A 76 -10.85 -23.13 1.00
CA GLN A 76 -11.24 -24.06 2.06
C GLN A 76 -9.99 -24.45 2.88
N ALA A 77 -9.66 -23.63 3.89
CA ALA A 77 -8.94 -24.14 5.05
C ALA A 77 -9.97 -24.83 5.94
N ALA A 78 -10.06 -26.15 5.84
CA ALA A 78 -10.80 -26.96 6.78
C ALA A 78 -10.04 -27.01 8.13
N GLY A 79 -10.61 -26.35 9.13
CA GLY A 79 -10.60 -26.76 10.54
C GLY A 79 -9.26 -26.91 11.26
N GLN A 80 -8.92 -25.89 12.05
CA GLN A 80 -8.53 -26.11 13.45
C GLN A 80 -8.74 -24.81 14.24
N ASP A 81 -9.77 -24.84 15.08
CA ASP A 81 -10.02 -23.88 16.15
C ASP A 81 -8.78 -23.74 17.03
N GLY A 82 -8.26 -22.52 17.10
CA GLY A 82 -7.12 -22.15 17.91
C GLY A 82 -7.16 -20.64 18.10
N ASP A 83 -7.96 -20.23 19.10
CA ASP A 83 -8.03 -18.92 19.76
C ASP A 83 -6.87 -17.97 19.38
N MET A 84 -7.12 -17.04 18.45
CA MET A 84 -6.27 -15.88 18.20
C MET A 84 -7.09 -14.63 18.47
N GLN A 85 -6.75 -14.00 19.59
CA GLN A 85 -7.22 -12.69 20.02
C GLN A 85 -7.01 -11.68 18.88
N GLU A 86 -8.10 -11.04 18.44
CA GLU A 86 -8.04 -9.87 17.58
C GLU A 86 -7.49 -8.68 18.39
N GLU A 87 -6.17 -8.54 18.45
CA GLU A 87 -5.57 -7.21 18.65
C GLU A 87 -5.63 -6.48 17.31
N THR A 88 -6.71 -5.72 17.13
CA THR A 88 -6.77 -4.65 16.14
C THR A 88 -5.82 -3.56 16.60
N GLU A 89 -4.57 -3.61 16.14
CA GLU A 89 -3.64 -2.48 16.28
C GLU A 89 -4.28 -1.26 15.59
N ASN A 90 -4.70 -0.34 16.45
CA ASN A 90 -5.21 0.98 16.17
C ASN A 90 -4.31 1.67 15.13
N ILE A 91 -4.78 1.76 13.90
CA ILE A 91 -4.20 2.61 12.86
C ILE A 91 -4.30 4.03 13.42
N GLY A 92 -3.16 4.55 13.88
CA GLY A 92 -3.06 5.89 14.46
C GLY A 92 -3.69 6.91 13.52
N GLU A 93 -4.75 7.54 14.02
CA GLU A 93 -5.29 8.76 13.44
C GLU A 93 -4.17 9.80 13.39
N PRO A 94 -3.88 10.43 12.24
CA PRO A 94 -3.09 11.64 12.26
C PRO A 94 -3.91 12.74 12.94
N GLU A 95 -3.44 13.14 14.13
CA GLU A 95 -3.85 14.31 14.89
C GLU A 95 -4.16 15.52 13.99
N THR A 96 -5.36 16.06 14.20
CA THR A 96 -5.71 17.48 14.14
C THR A 96 -5.39 18.22 12.83
N VAL A 97 -6.36 18.26 11.92
CA VAL A 97 -6.55 19.44 11.08
C VAL A 97 -7.00 20.61 11.99
N PRO A 98 -6.33 21.77 11.99
CA PRO A 98 -6.89 22.96 12.62
C PRO A 98 -8.10 23.36 11.78
N ALA A 99 -9.31 23.09 12.28
CA ALA A 99 -10.50 23.71 11.74
C ALA A 99 -10.35 25.22 11.93
N GLU A 100 -10.04 25.91 10.84
CA GLU A 100 -10.06 27.36 10.74
C GLU A 100 -11.42 27.84 11.28
N ARG A 101 -11.39 28.52 12.42
CA ARG A 101 -12.56 29.22 12.95
C ARG A 101 -12.91 30.28 11.91
N GLU A 102 -14.02 30.11 11.20
CA GLU A 102 -14.68 31.22 10.51
C GLU A 102 -15.15 32.21 11.57
N ASP A 103 -14.32 33.21 11.84
CA ASP A 103 -14.69 34.43 12.56
C ASP A 103 -15.64 35.26 11.67
N ARG A 104 -16.94 34.93 11.71
CA ARG A 104 -17.98 35.84 11.21
C ARG A 104 -18.45 36.73 12.34
N GLY A 105 -17.63 37.73 12.64
CA GLY A 105 -18.13 38.96 13.25
C GLY A 105 -19.07 39.65 12.25
N ASN A 106 -20.36 39.68 12.55
CA ASN A 106 -21.18 40.81 12.15
C ASN A 106 -22.25 41.05 13.21
N GLU A 107 -22.11 42.20 13.87
CA GLU A 107 -23.02 42.75 14.86
C GLU A 107 -24.38 43.03 14.20
N GLU A 108 -25.45 42.42 14.70
CA GLU A 108 -26.81 42.91 14.43
C GLU A 108 -27.22 43.79 15.62
N LYS A 109 -27.02 45.11 15.43
CA LYS A 109 -27.73 46.15 16.16
C LYS A 109 -28.52 46.94 15.12
N ASP A 110 -29.84 46.81 15.17
CA ASP A 110 -30.81 47.88 14.98
C ASP A 110 -32.16 47.43 15.54
#